data_AF-A0A963CNU8-F1
#
_entry.id   AF-A0A963CNU8-F1
#
_cell.length_a   1.000
_cell.length_b   1.000
_cell.length_c   1.000
_cell.angle_alpha   90.00
_cell.angle_beta   90.00
_cell.angle_gamma   90.00
#
_symmetry.space_group_name_H-M   'P 1'
#
loop_
_entity.id
_entity.type
_entity.pdbx_description
1 polymer ?
#
loop_
_entity_poly.entity_id
_entity_poly.type
_entity_poly.pdbx_seq_one_letter_code
_entity_poly.pdbx_strand_id
1 'polypeptide(L)'
;MNDYYDQLLAETKSERDTLLSIPFIQHGWRGELSLQSYLAFLEQAYHHVKHTTPLLMACGSRVPSDKEWLRNAMADYIKEEVGHQEWILNDIR
;
A
#
# COMPACT_ATOMS: atom_id res chain seq x y z
N MET A 1 11.67 17.67 -22.52
CA MET A 1 10.28 17.55 -22.04
C MET A 1 10.37 16.50 -20.96
N ASN A 2 10.33 16.89 -19.68
CA ASN A 2 10.30 15.88 -18.60
C ASN A 2 8.96 15.15 -18.71
N ASP A 3 8.97 13.83 -18.52
CA ASP A 3 7.75 13.03 -18.47
C ASP A 3 6.90 13.51 -17.28
N TYR A 4 5.58 13.44 -17.39
CA TYR A 4 4.68 13.76 -16.27
C TYR A 4 4.96 12.88 -15.06
N TYR A 5 5.42 11.66 -15.29
CA TYR A 5 5.96 10.78 -14.25
C TYR A 5 7.14 11.40 -13.48
N ASP A 6 8.12 11.96 -14.19
CA ASP A 6 9.28 12.61 -13.56
C ASP A 6 8.87 13.85 -12.76
N GLN A 7 7.85 14.58 -13.24
CA GLN A 7 7.28 15.70 -12.51
C GLN A 7 6.67 15.25 -11.18
N LEU A 8 5.83 14.20 -11.17
CA LEU A 8 5.24 13.67 -9.94
C LEU A 8 6.30 13.20 -8.94
N LEU A 9 7.37 12.56 -9.41
CA LEU A 9 8.48 12.13 -8.56
C LEU A 9 9.24 13.32 -7.95
N ALA A 10 9.44 14.40 -8.70
CA ALA A 10 10.09 15.60 -8.22
C ALA A 10 9.22 16.33 -7.19
N GLU A 11 7.93 16.47 -7.47
CA GLU A 11 6.98 17.20 -6.61
C GLU A 11 6.72 16.49 -5.28
N THR A 12 6.73 15.16 -5.26
CA THR A 12 6.48 14.35 -4.03
C THR A 12 7.76 13.94 -3.30
N LYS A 13 8.92 14.44 -3.75
CA LYS A 13 10.23 14.05 -3.20
C LYS A 13 10.32 14.30 -1.70
N SER A 14 9.86 15.45 -1.23
CA SER A 14 9.98 15.86 0.17
C SER A 14 9.16 14.94 1.10
N GLU A 15 7.92 14.64 0.72
CA GLU A 15 7.00 13.78 1.46
C GLU A 15 7.51 12.34 1.50
N ARG A 16 8.01 11.83 0.36
CA ARG A 16 8.63 10.51 0.29
C ARG A 16 9.86 10.45 1.21
N ASP A 17 10.77 11.42 1.13
CA ASP A 17 11.97 11.43 1.95
C ASP A 17 11.62 11.54 3.45
N THR A 18 10.56 12.30 3.78
CA THR A 18 10.00 12.38 5.14
C THR A 18 9.48 11.03 5.61
N LEU A 19 8.65 10.35 4.81
CA LEU A 19 8.14 9.02 5.11
C LEU A 19 9.29 8.04 5.35
N LEU A 20 10.27 7.99 4.45
CA LEU A 20 11.40 7.08 4.57
C LEU A 20 12.29 7.41 5.76
N SER A 21 12.36 8.68 6.20
CA SER A 21 13.15 9.09 7.35
C SER A 21 12.57 8.66 8.71
N ILE A 22 11.33 8.14 8.76
CA ILE A 22 10.68 7.72 10.00
C ILE A 22 11.56 6.66 10.70
N PRO A 23 11.94 6.87 11.99
CA PRO A 23 12.85 5.96 12.70
C PRO A 23 12.40 4.51 12.69
N PHE A 24 11.08 4.25 12.77
CA PHE A 24 10.52 2.90 12.69
C PHE A 24 10.86 2.19 11.36
N ILE A 25 10.74 2.90 10.22
CA ILE A 25 11.08 2.37 8.90
C ILE A 25 12.60 2.10 8.81
N GLN A 26 13.41 3.04 9.29
CA GLN A 26 14.86 2.92 9.30
C GLN A 26 15.35 1.74 10.16
N HIS A 27 14.78 1.55 11.36
CA HIS A 27 15.06 0.40 12.22
C HIS A 27 14.61 -0.91 11.56
N GLY A 28 13.45 -0.92 10.89
CA GLY A 28 12.93 -2.08 10.15
C GLY A 28 13.90 -2.57 9.08
N TRP A 29 14.41 -1.67 8.25
CA TRP A 29 15.37 -2.03 7.19
C TRP A 29 16.72 -2.54 7.72
N ARG A 30 17.12 -2.15 8.93
CA ARG A 30 18.33 -2.66 9.58
C ARG A 30 18.11 -3.93 10.40
N GLY A 31 16.88 -4.43 10.50
CA GLY A 31 16.55 -5.58 11.33
C GLY A 31 16.62 -5.29 12.84
N GLU A 32 16.47 -4.03 13.24
CA GLU A 32 16.60 -3.55 14.62
C GLU A 32 15.26 -3.51 15.37
N LEU A 33 14.15 -3.91 14.74
CA LEU A 33 12.84 -3.93 15.39
C LEU A 33 12.73 -5.09 16.38
N SER A 34 12.21 -4.79 17.56
CA SER A 34 11.82 -5.82 18.53
C SER A 34 10.60 -6.60 18.03
N LEU A 35 10.40 -7.82 18.53
CA LEU A 35 9.18 -8.58 18.28
C LEU A 35 7.91 -7.80 18.66
N GLN A 36 7.94 -7.06 19.77
CA GLN A 36 6.80 -6.26 20.20
C GLN A 36 6.48 -5.13 19.21
N SER A 37 7.52 -4.48 18.69
CA SER A 37 7.37 -3.45 17.66
C SER A 37 6.81 -4.01 16.36
N TYR A 38 7.24 -5.22 15.97
CA TYR A 38 6.72 -5.92 14.81
C TYR A 38 5.24 -6.26 14.95
N LEU A 39 4.85 -6.86 16.08
CA LEU A 39 3.44 -7.20 16.35
C LEU A 39 2.55 -5.96 16.39
N ALA A 40 2.99 -4.88 17.05
CA ALA A 40 2.25 -3.62 17.07
C ALA A 40 2.05 -3.02 15.67
N PHE A 41 3.06 -3.14 14.79
CA PHE A 41 2.93 -2.72 13.40
C PHE A 41 1.95 -3.60 12.63
N LEU A 42 2.05 -4.92 12.75
CA LEU A 42 1.16 -5.86 12.07
C LEU A 42 -0.31 -5.68 12.49
N GLU A 43 -0.57 -5.40 13.76
CA GLU A 43 -1.92 -5.10 14.25
C GLU A 43 -2.52 -3.91 13.47
N GLN A 44 -1.78 -2.81 13.35
CA GLN A 44 -2.25 -1.64 12.58
C GLN A 44 -2.30 -1.91 11.07
N ALA A 45 -1.34 -2.69 10.54
CA ALA A 45 -1.31 -3.07 9.15
C ALA A 45 -2.56 -3.89 8.76
N TYR A 46 -3.03 -4.80 9.62
CA TYR A 46 -4.28 -5.54 9.39
C TYR A 46 -5.47 -4.59 9.21
N HIS A 47 -5.59 -3.59 10.08
CA HIS A 47 -6.67 -2.60 10.01
C HIS A 47 -6.61 -1.78 8.73
N HIS A 48 -5.43 -1.55 8.15
CA HIS A 48 -5.27 -0.88 6.87
C HIS A 48 -5.58 -1.83 5.68
N VAL A 49 -4.91 -2.98 5.62
CA VAL A 49 -4.92 -3.90 4.47
C VAL A 49 -6.30 -4.51 4.22
N LYS A 50 -7.09 -4.79 5.27
CA LYS A 50 -8.45 -5.33 5.11
C LYS A 50 -9.39 -4.42 4.31
N HIS A 51 -9.04 -3.14 4.16
CA HIS A 51 -9.84 -2.17 3.39
C HIS A 51 -9.36 -1.97 1.94
N THR A 52 -8.19 -2.50 1.55
CA THR A 52 -7.65 -2.35 0.18
C THR A 52 -8.63 -2.86 -0.87
N THR A 53 -9.08 -4.11 -0.74
CA THR A 53 -10.01 -4.72 -1.70
C THR A 53 -11.36 -3.96 -1.78
N PRO A 54 -12.06 -3.67 -0.66
CA PRO A 54 -13.30 -2.86 -0.70
C PRO A 54 -13.13 -1.49 -1.36
N LEU A 55 -12.03 -0.78 -1.08
CA LEU A 55 -11.75 0.54 -1.65
C LEU A 55 -11.53 0.45 -3.17
N LEU A 56 -10.76 -0.53 -3.62
CA LEU A 56 -10.50 -0.74 -5.04
C LEU A 56 -11.78 -1.13 -5.80
N MET A 57 -12.61 -2.00 -5.23
CA MET A 57 -13.91 -2.35 -5.80
C MET A 57 -14.83 -1.12 -5.92
N ALA A 58 -14.87 -0.28 -4.87
CA ALA A 58 -15.64 0.96 -4.88
C ALA A 58 -15.13 1.96 -5.92
N CYS A 59 -13.81 2.07 -6.09
CA CYS A 59 -13.22 2.91 -7.11
C CYS A 59 -13.49 2.36 -8.52
N GLY A 60 -13.31 1.06 -8.74
CA GLY A 60 -13.51 0.38 -10.03
C GLY A 60 -14.95 0.51 -10.57
N SER A 61 -15.96 0.50 -9.68
CA SER A 61 -17.36 0.70 -10.08
C SER A 61 -17.67 2.12 -10.59
N ARG A 62 -16.80 3.09 -10.32
CA ARG A 62 -16.94 4.49 -10.75
C ARG A 62 -16.10 4.83 -11.98
N VAL A 63 -15.26 3.90 -12.45
CA VAL A 63 -14.46 4.11 -13.67
C VAL A 63 -15.41 4.21 -14.88
N PRO A 64 -15.34 5.28 -15.69
CA PRO A 64 -16.19 5.44 -16.86
C PRO A 64 -15.83 4.45 -17.98
N SER A 65 -16.78 4.17 -18.88
CA SER A 65 -16.60 3.16 -19.95
C SER A 65 -15.51 3.49 -20.96
N ASP A 66 -15.17 4.77 -21.15
CA ASP A 66 -14.05 5.21 -21.98
C ASP A 66 -12.67 4.82 -21.40
N LYS A 67 -12.63 4.38 -20.13
CA LYS A 67 -11.42 3.95 -19.41
C LYS A 67 -11.50 2.48 -19.00
N GLU A 68 -12.11 1.63 -19.82
CA GLU A 68 -12.24 0.19 -19.54
C GLU A 68 -10.90 -0.48 -19.25
N TRP A 69 -9.82 -0.04 -19.89
CA TRP A 69 -8.45 -0.51 -19.64
C TRP A 69 -8.06 -0.36 -18.16
N LEU A 70 -8.46 0.73 -17.49
CA LEU A 70 -8.18 0.97 -16.08
C LEU A 70 -9.02 0.05 -15.21
N ARG A 71 -10.29 -0.18 -15.57
CA ARG A 71 -11.16 -1.11 -14.85
C ARG A 71 -10.60 -2.54 -14.89
N ASN A 72 -10.06 -2.98 -16.03
CA ASN A 72 -9.40 -4.28 -16.17
C ASN A 72 -8.14 -4.36 -15.29
N ALA A 73 -7.26 -3.35 -15.35
CA ALA A 73 -6.07 -3.30 -14.50
C ALA A 73 -6.41 -3.35 -13.00
N MET A 74 -7.49 -2.67 -12.59
CA MET A 74 -7.96 -2.72 -11.21
C MET A 74 -8.52 -4.10 -10.83
N ALA A 75 -9.23 -4.78 -11.73
CA ALA A 75 -9.75 -6.12 -11.48
C ALA A 75 -8.62 -7.14 -11.28
N ASP A 76 -7.56 -7.05 -12.09
CA ASP A 76 -6.36 -7.87 -11.94
C ASP A 76 -5.68 -7.59 -10.60
N TYR A 77 -5.50 -6.32 -10.24
CA TYR A 77 -4.88 -5.95 -8.96
C TYR A 77 -5.73 -6.37 -7.74
N ILE A 78 -7.06 -6.25 -7.81
CA ILE A 78 -7.95 -6.75 -6.76
C ILE A 78 -7.74 -8.24 -6.55
N LYS A 79 -7.64 -9.03 -7.63
CA LYS A 79 -7.44 -10.48 -7.54
C LYS A 79 -6.15 -10.83 -6.79
N GLU A 80 -5.10 -10.04 -6.96
CA GLU A 80 -3.84 -10.21 -6.21
C GLU A 80 -4.05 -9.91 -4.73
N GLU A 81 -4.76 -8.82 -4.39
CA GLU A 81 -4.92 -8.36 -3.00
C GLU A 81 -5.93 -9.15 -2.14
N VAL A 82 -6.77 -9.99 -2.75
CA VAL A 82 -7.79 -10.76 -2.00
C VAL A 82 -7.11 -11.70 -0.99
N GLY A 83 -7.43 -11.50 0.29
CA GLY A 83 -6.96 -12.38 1.36
C GLY A 83 -5.61 -11.97 1.97
N HIS A 84 -4.97 -10.90 1.49
CA HIS A 84 -3.71 -10.40 2.05
C HIS A 84 -3.80 -10.10 3.55
N GLN A 85 -4.96 -9.68 4.05
CA GLN A 85 -5.15 -9.46 5.49
C GLN A 85 -4.99 -10.74 6.32
N GLU A 86 -5.25 -11.92 5.74
CA GLU A 86 -5.06 -13.20 6.43
C GLU A 86 -3.58 -13.55 6.60
N TRP A 87 -2.71 -13.09 5.69
CA TRP A 87 -1.27 -13.27 5.83
C TRP A 87 -0.76 -12.54 7.08
N ILE A 88 -1.24 -11.31 7.30
CA ILE A 88 -0.92 -10.55 8.51
C ILE A 88 -1.42 -11.28 9.77
N LEU A 89 -2.65 -11.81 9.75
CA LEU A 89 -3.18 -12.56 10.88
C LEU A 89 -2.40 -13.85 11.17
N ASN A 90 -1.87 -14.50 10.13
CA ASN A 90 -1.03 -15.69 10.29
C ASN A 90 0.35 -15.35 10.88
N ASP A 91 0.91 -14.20 10.55
CA ASP A 91 2.20 -13.74 11.11
C ASP A 91 2.09 -13.30 12.58
N ILE A 92 0.90 -12.87 13.03
CA ILE A 92 0.63 -12.51 14.43
C ILE A 92 0.46 -13.76 15.32
N ARG A 93 -0.05 -14.87 14.77
CA ARG A 93 -0.41 -16.09 15.51
C ARG A 93 0.81 -16.94 15.87
#